data_AF-A0A3C0S3E8-F1
#
_entry.id   AF-A0A3C0S3E8-F1
#
_cell.length_a   1.000
_cell.length_b   1.000
_cell.length_c   1.000
_cell.angle_alpha   90.00
_cell.angle_beta   90.00
_cell.angle_gamma   90.00
#
_symmetry.space_group_name_H-M   'P 1'
#
loop_
_entity.id
_entity.type
_entity.pdbx_description
1 polymer ?
#
loop_
_entity_poly.entity_id
_entity_poly.type
_entity_poly.pdbx_seq_one_letter_code
_entity_poly.pdbx_strand_id
1 'polypeptide(L)'
;MANPFANEGIQYCPILDGVNMWDIYTQYQAPAAAKTEEWNHIKLVISGVQMQVFVNNSLRLTVPKLEGRENTGSIAFDGDAYISNIEIKPNEIENLPQAEGVDLTRHEANYIRSWSITQPTTLEEGREPTTFRDLPKDEAFTEKIATERYGLVNLTRRFGSAEKRRIIWLKTIITAQEPTLANLQLGFSDEIWLYLNDQITYTDKNIFRQNMKRYPDGRISVQNGNSRLKLKKGENQLLIRISNDFYGWGLMARLENMENITAIEPYEVKKRAIEHIERYLGTYAAEISPAFKLTFVQKDSMLILEAPSQENVALDYLGNDLFKMGLG
;
A
#
# COMPACT_ATOMS: atom_id res chain seq x y z
N MET A 1 14.18 -26.94 15.59
CA MET A 1 13.21 -26.54 14.55
C MET A 1 12.75 -27.76 13.76
N ALA A 2 11.47 -27.85 13.42
CA ALA A 2 10.92 -29.00 12.68
C ALA A 2 11.31 -29.01 11.19
N ASN A 3 11.75 -27.88 10.62
CA ASN A 3 12.21 -27.78 9.24
C ASN A 3 13.46 -26.87 9.15
N PRO A 4 14.66 -27.41 8.82
CA PRO A 4 15.89 -26.61 8.71
C PRO A 4 15.91 -25.68 7.48
N PHE A 5 14.95 -25.82 6.57
CA PHE A 5 14.77 -24.98 5.39
C PHE A 5 13.63 -23.95 5.54
N ALA A 6 12.97 -23.91 6.70
CA ALA A 6 11.96 -22.88 6.97
C ALA A 6 12.62 -21.50 6.97
N ASN A 7 12.10 -20.58 6.16
CA ASN A 7 12.69 -19.25 6.00
C ASN A 7 12.47 -18.37 7.24
N GLU A 8 11.60 -18.80 8.14
CA GLU A 8 11.23 -18.15 9.40
C GLU A 8 12.16 -18.53 10.57
N GLY A 9 13.27 -19.23 10.30
CA GLY A 9 14.20 -19.67 11.33
C GLY A 9 14.90 -18.50 12.07
N ILE A 10 15.16 -17.40 11.36
CA ILE A 10 15.56 -16.12 11.94
C ILE A 10 14.95 -14.98 11.16
N GLN A 11 14.59 -13.90 11.85
CA GLN A 11 13.97 -12.74 11.25
C GLN A 11 14.45 -11.45 11.90
N TYR A 12 14.70 -10.43 11.08
CA TYR A 12 14.76 -9.04 11.51
C TYR A 12 13.42 -8.37 11.21
N CYS A 13 12.80 -7.78 12.23
CA CYS A 13 11.59 -6.99 12.08
C CYS A 13 11.70 -5.72 12.95
N PRO A 14 11.49 -4.52 12.39
CA PRO A 14 11.38 -3.32 13.20
C PRO A 14 10.04 -3.30 13.95
N ILE A 15 10.01 -2.58 15.07
CA ILE A 15 8.76 -2.19 15.73
C ILE A 15 8.54 -0.70 15.43
N LEU A 16 7.44 -0.36 14.76
CA LEU A 16 7.08 1.02 14.41
C LEU A 16 5.78 1.41 15.14
N ASP A 17 5.84 2.42 16.01
CA ASP A 17 4.67 2.90 16.78
C ASP A 17 3.89 1.77 17.48
N GLY A 18 4.62 0.85 18.11
CA GLY A 18 4.08 -0.31 18.83
C GLY A 18 3.67 -1.49 17.92
N VAL A 19 3.86 -1.39 16.61
CA VAL A 19 3.53 -2.44 15.65
C VAL A 19 4.76 -3.27 15.30
N ASN A 20 4.73 -4.57 15.59
CA ASN A 20 5.74 -5.51 15.10
C ASN A 20 5.53 -5.79 13.60
N MET A 21 6.54 -5.56 12.78
CA MET A 21 6.45 -5.54 11.32
C MET A 21 6.89 -6.84 10.64
N TRP A 22 6.82 -7.97 11.34
CA TRP A 22 7.27 -9.28 10.86
C TRP A 22 6.58 -9.75 9.57
N ASP A 23 5.36 -9.30 9.31
CA ASP A 23 4.54 -9.69 8.18
C ASP A 23 4.79 -8.86 6.91
N ILE A 24 5.52 -7.75 7.00
CA ILE A 24 5.80 -6.88 5.85
C ILE A 24 7.26 -6.86 5.39
N TYR A 25 8.22 -7.23 6.25
CA TYR A 25 9.65 -7.27 5.90
C TYR A 25 10.13 -8.70 5.59
N THR A 26 9.46 -9.35 4.64
CA THR A 26 9.68 -10.77 4.29
C THR A 26 11.05 -11.06 3.69
N GLN A 27 11.72 -10.04 3.18
CA GLN A 27 13.09 -10.11 2.68
C GLN A 27 14.14 -10.22 3.79
N TYR A 28 13.77 -9.92 5.04
CA TYR A 28 14.69 -9.92 6.19
C TYR A 28 14.46 -11.13 7.10
N GLN A 29 14.33 -12.30 6.48
CA GLN A 29 14.24 -13.59 7.16
C GLN A 29 15.09 -14.64 6.43
N ALA A 30 15.56 -15.65 7.16
CA ALA A 30 16.38 -16.72 6.60
C ALA A 30 16.20 -18.02 7.40
N PRO A 31 16.51 -19.19 6.79
CA PRO A 31 16.65 -20.41 7.56
C PRO A 31 17.82 -20.30 8.52
N ALA A 32 17.58 -20.71 9.76
CA ALA A 32 18.61 -20.79 10.78
C ALA A 32 18.79 -22.27 11.14
N ALA A 33 20.03 -22.76 11.05
CA ALA A 33 20.41 -24.08 11.54
C ALA A 33 20.51 -24.07 13.09
N ALA A 34 19.45 -23.61 13.75
CA ALA A 34 19.35 -23.58 15.20
C ALA A 34 19.08 -25.00 15.72
N LYS A 35 19.87 -25.40 16.70
CA LYS A 35 19.80 -26.70 17.35
C LYS A 35 18.71 -26.67 18.42
N THR A 36 17.80 -27.65 18.40
CA THR A 36 16.73 -27.78 19.40
C THR A 36 17.32 -28.31 20.70
N GLU A 37 16.87 -27.81 21.85
CA GLU A 37 17.31 -28.27 23.19
C GLU A 37 18.83 -28.15 23.46
N GLU A 38 19.51 -27.33 22.66
CA GLU A 38 20.95 -27.07 22.79
C GLU A 38 21.24 -25.57 22.78
N TRP A 39 22.41 -25.19 23.31
CA TRP A 39 22.92 -23.83 23.16
C TRP A 39 23.19 -23.49 21.70
N ASN A 40 22.68 -22.34 21.28
CA ASN A 40 22.95 -21.73 19.98
C ASN A 40 23.75 -20.44 20.20
N HIS A 41 24.77 -20.23 19.38
CA HIS A 41 25.56 -19.01 19.44
C HIS A 41 24.99 -17.98 18.46
N ILE A 42 24.54 -16.84 18.98
CA ILE A 42 24.02 -15.72 18.19
C ILE A 42 25.02 -14.57 18.25
N LYS A 43 25.43 -14.07 17.10
CA LYS A 43 26.26 -12.86 17.00
C LYS A 43 25.59 -11.86 16.07
N LEU A 44 25.50 -10.62 16.53
CA LEU A 44 25.04 -9.48 15.75
C LEU A 44 26.23 -8.56 15.50
N VAL A 45 26.48 -8.21 14.24
CA VAL A 45 27.44 -7.17 13.86
C VAL A 45 26.62 -6.02 13.30
N ILE A 46 26.70 -4.85 13.94
CA ILE A 46 25.91 -3.66 13.56
C ILE A 46 26.87 -2.52 13.25
N SER A 47 26.67 -1.85 12.12
CA SER A 47 27.51 -0.74 11.68
C SER A 47 26.65 0.28 10.94
N GLY A 48 26.53 1.49 11.51
CA GLY A 48 25.65 2.53 10.99
C GLY A 48 24.22 2.00 10.85
N VAL A 49 23.75 1.88 9.61
CA VAL A 49 22.40 1.37 9.31
C VAL A 49 22.39 -0.09 8.85
N GLN A 50 23.51 -0.81 8.85
CA GLN A 50 23.53 -2.22 8.46
C GLN A 50 23.62 -3.14 9.67
N MET A 51 23.12 -4.37 9.48
CA MET A 51 23.30 -5.45 10.45
C MET A 51 23.58 -6.78 9.75
N GLN A 52 24.49 -7.56 10.30
CA GLN A 52 24.67 -8.97 9.98
C GLN A 52 24.32 -9.83 11.18
N VAL A 53 23.66 -10.94 10.92
CA VAL A 53 23.25 -11.90 11.93
C VAL A 53 23.89 -13.24 11.65
N PHE A 54 24.60 -13.75 12.65
CA PHE A 54 25.24 -15.05 12.61
C PHE A 54 24.55 -15.99 13.59
N VAL A 55 24.31 -17.23 13.15
CA VAL A 55 23.78 -18.31 13.98
C VAL A 55 24.77 -19.47 13.90
N ASN A 56 25.26 -19.92 15.04
CA ASN A 56 26.25 -20.99 15.16
C ASN A 56 27.48 -20.73 14.25
N ASN A 57 28.04 -19.52 14.37
CA ASN A 57 29.22 -19.02 13.64
C ASN A 57 29.08 -18.95 12.11
N SER A 58 27.87 -19.13 11.57
CA SER A 58 27.57 -18.98 10.15
C SER A 58 26.78 -17.70 9.93
N LEU A 59 27.18 -16.87 8.94
CA LEU A 59 26.36 -15.74 8.51
C LEU A 59 25.03 -16.26 7.96
N ARG A 60 23.91 -15.76 8.48
CA ARG A 60 22.55 -16.19 8.08
C ARG A 60 21.73 -15.09 7.47
N LEU A 61 21.85 -13.87 7.97
CA LEU A 61 21.07 -12.75 7.48
C LEU A 61 21.95 -11.50 7.36
N THR A 62 21.80 -10.80 6.25
CA THR A 62 22.35 -9.45 6.06
C THR A 62 21.17 -8.50 5.87
N VAL A 63 21.05 -7.54 6.77
CA VAL A 63 20.07 -6.46 6.72
C VAL A 63 20.79 -5.23 6.16
N PRO A 64 20.56 -4.89 4.88
CA PRO A 64 21.28 -3.80 4.21
C PRO A 64 20.84 -2.41 4.69
N LYS A 65 19.73 -2.31 5.41
CA LYS A 65 19.29 -1.11 6.11
C LYS A 65 18.35 -1.49 7.24
N LEU A 66 18.69 -1.09 8.45
CA LEU A 66 17.81 -1.13 9.61
C LEU A 66 16.67 -0.15 9.35
N GLU A 67 15.45 -0.63 9.49
CA GLU A 67 14.22 0.07 9.10
C GLU A 67 13.53 0.76 10.29
N GLY A 68 14.14 0.68 11.48
CA GLY A 68 13.72 1.43 12.66
C GLY A 68 13.89 2.94 12.49
N ARG A 69 13.25 3.73 13.36
CA ARG A 69 13.41 5.20 13.37
C ARG A 69 14.62 5.67 14.16
N GLU A 70 15.03 4.88 15.14
CA GLU A 70 16.09 5.23 16.08
C GLU A 70 17.43 4.63 15.65
N ASN A 71 18.50 5.42 15.82
CA ASN A 71 19.87 5.02 15.49
C ASN A 71 20.66 4.55 16.72
N THR A 72 20.07 4.67 17.91
CA THR A 72 20.67 4.29 19.19
C THR A 72 19.59 3.72 20.10
N GLY A 73 19.96 2.82 21.01
CA GLY A 73 19.02 2.25 21.97
C GLY A 73 19.70 1.29 22.94
N SER A 74 18.88 0.64 23.74
CA SER A 74 19.31 -0.43 24.66
C SER A 74 19.15 -1.81 24.03
N ILE A 75 19.81 -2.80 24.61
CA ILE A 75 19.60 -4.21 24.27
C ILE A 75 18.65 -4.80 25.30
N ALA A 76 17.66 -5.54 24.83
CA ALA A 76 16.73 -6.30 25.65
C ALA A 76 16.55 -7.69 25.05
N PHE A 77 16.13 -8.63 25.89
CA PHE A 77 15.76 -9.97 25.47
C PHE A 77 14.32 -10.23 25.89
N ASP A 78 13.58 -10.90 25.03
CA ASP A 78 12.17 -11.23 25.24
C ASP A 78 11.88 -12.66 24.74
N GLY A 79 10.85 -13.28 25.30
CA GLY A 79 10.45 -14.65 25.01
C GLY A 79 10.95 -15.70 26.02
N ASP A 80 10.46 -16.93 25.86
CA ASP A 80 10.79 -18.08 26.70
C ASP A 80 12.16 -18.68 26.28
N ALA A 81 13.24 -18.19 26.88
CA ALA A 81 14.60 -18.60 26.55
C ALA A 81 15.57 -18.51 27.74
N TYR A 82 16.59 -19.37 27.71
CA TYR A 82 17.79 -19.23 28.56
C TYR A 82 18.87 -18.47 27.81
N ILE A 83 19.45 -17.47 28.47
CA ILE A 83 20.45 -16.57 27.86
C ILE A 83 21.67 -16.52 28.77
N SER A 84 22.85 -16.72 28.20
CA SER A 84 24.12 -16.75 28.93
C SER A 84 25.25 -16.28 28.02
N ASN A 85 26.40 -15.95 28.62
CA ASN A 85 27.62 -15.52 27.92
C ASN A 85 27.42 -14.31 26.99
N ILE A 86 26.72 -13.28 27.50
CA ILE A 86 26.49 -12.03 26.76
C ILE A 86 27.77 -11.20 26.75
N GLU A 87 28.27 -10.90 25.55
CA GLU A 87 29.38 -9.98 25.33
C GLU A 87 28.93 -8.86 24.39
N ILE A 88 29.18 -7.61 24.78
CA ILE A 88 28.89 -6.43 23.97
C ILE A 88 30.19 -5.70 23.73
N LYS A 89 30.56 -5.53 22.47
CA LYS A 89 31.81 -4.87 22.05
C LYS A 89 31.50 -3.60 21.26
N PRO A 90 31.37 -2.44 21.92
CA PRO A 90 31.13 -1.19 21.22
C PRO A 90 32.23 -0.92 20.18
N ASN A 91 31.84 -0.41 19.01
CA ASN A 91 32.72 -0.04 17.90
C ASN A 91 33.44 -1.19 17.17
N GLU A 92 33.20 -2.46 17.53
CA GLU A 92 33.67 -3.61 16.74
C GLU A 92 32.66 -3.94 15.63
N ILE A 93 32.98 -3.55 14.40
CA ILE A 93 32.06 -3.63 13.25
C ILE A 93 32.39 -4.71 12.20
N GLU A 94 33.45 -5.52 12.40
CA GLU A 94 33.90 -6.60 11.49
C GLU A 94 33.95 -6.23 9.98
N ASN A 95 34.28 -4.96 9.67
CA ASN A 95 34.29 -4.37 8.32
C ASN A 95 32.91 -4.18 7.65
N LEU A 96 31.81 -4.31 8.40
CA LEU A 96 30.49 -4.00 7.89
C LEU A 96 30.40 -2.49 7.54
N PRO A 97 30.04 -2.12 6.30
CA PRO A 97 29.90 -0.72 5.92
C PRO A 97 28.80 -0.01 6.72
N GLN A 98 29.03 1.26 7.07
CA GLN A 98 28.06 2.07 7.80
C GLN A 98 26.90 2.58 6.94
N ALA A 99 27.14 2.79 5.64
CA ALA A 99 26.15 3.28 4.69
C ALA A 99 25.13 2.21 4.31
N GLU A 100 23.96 2.60 3.80
CA GLU A 100 22.96 1.63 3.35
C GLU A 100 23.48 0.73 2.23
N GLY A 101 23.18 -0.56 2.33
CA GLY A 101 23.53 -1.57 1.34
C GLY A 101 22.63 -1.51 0.10
N VAL A 102 23.05 -2.19 -0.96
CA VAL A 102 22.39 -2.19 -2.28
C VAL A 102 20.91 -2.57 -2.18
N ASP A 103 20.04 -1.79 -2.83
CA ASP A 103 18.64 -2.13 -3.10
C ASP A 103 18.50 -2.45 -4.58
N LEU A 104 18.34 -3.73 -4.90
CA LEU A 104 18.22 -4.21 -6.28
C LEU A 104 16.97 -3.66 -6.98
N THR A 105 15.95 -3.28 -6.22
CA THR A 105 14.70 -2.77 -6.78
C THR A 105 14.73 -1.26 -7.03
N ARG A 106 15.72 -0.52 -6.51
CA ARG A 106 15.73 0.96 -6.49
C ARG A 106 15.46 1.59 -7.85
N HIS A 107 16.00 0.98 -8.90
CA HIS A 107 15.90 1.46 -10.29
C HIS A 107 14.97 0.60 -11.16
N GLU A 108 14.25 -0.35 -10.56
CA GLU A 108 13.19 -1.09 -11.24
C GLU A 108 11.98 -0.16 -11.44
N ALA A 109 11.82 0.33 -12.68
CA ALA A 109 10.76 1.26 -13.07
C ALA A 109 9.36 0.64 -13.04
N ASN A 110 9.27 -0.69 -12.99
CA ASN A 110 8.01 -1.42 -12.99
C ASN A 110 7.35 -1.51 -11.62
N TYR A 111 8.02 -1.10 -10.53
CA TYR A 111 7.32 -0.81 -9.28
C TYR A 111 6.59 0.52 -9.38
N ILE A 112 5.33 0.55 -8.94
CA ILE A 112 4.56 1.79 -8.83
C ILE A 112 4.97 2.47 -7.51
N ARG A 113 5.77 3.54 -7.62
CA ARG A 113 6.46 4.12 -6.47
C ARG A 113 5.82 5.37 -5.87
N SER A 114 4.94 6.05 -6.61
CA SER A 114 4.41 7.35 -6.23
C SER A 114 2.89 7.30 -6.16
N TRP A 115 2.35 7.61 -4.99
CA TRP A 115 0.92 7.52 -4.71
C TRP A 115 0.43 8.81 -4.06
N SER A 116 -0.82 9.14 -4.30
CA SER A 116 -1.56 10.08 -3.45
C SER A 116 -2.49 9.29 -2.54
N ILE A 117 -2.67 9.73 -1.30
CA ILE A 117 -3.42 9.01 -0.29
C ILE A 117 -4.47 9.90 0.39
N THR A 118 -5.52 9.24 0.89
CA THR A 118 -6.49 9.86 1.79
C THR A 118 -6.02 9.79 3.25
N GLN A 119 -6.79 10.40 4.16
CA GLN A 119 -6.70 10.01 5.57
C GLN A 119 -7.30 8.62 5.80
N PRO A 120 -6.79 7.83 6.76
CA PRO A 120 -7.42 6.59 7.20
C PRO A 120 -8.83 6.82 7.77
N THR A 121 -9.75 5.91 7.51
CA THR A 121 -11.07 5.88 8.16
C THR A 121 -11.33 4.51 8.79
N THR A 122 -12.24 4.44 9.76
CA THR A 122 -12.63 3.17 10.38
C THR A 122 -13.43 2.32 9.40
N LEU A 123 -13.12 1.03 9.35
CA LEU A 123 -13.91 0.02 8.63
C LEU A 123 -14.73 -0.77 9.64
N GLU A 124 -16.04 -0.55 9.62
CA GLU A 124 -16.99 -1.27 10.47
C GLU A 124 -17.01 -2.77 10.13
N GLU A 125 -17.20 -3.60 11.15
CA GLU A 125 -17.23 -5.06 11.00
C GLU A 125 -18.38 -5.49 10.07
N GLY A 126 -18.09 -6.45 9.17
CA GLY A 126 -19.07 -6.96 8.20
C GLY A 126 -19.38 -6.00 7.03
N ARG A 127 -18.80 -4.80 6.99
CA ARG A 127 -18.96 -3.87 5.86
C ARG A 127 -17.97 -4.19 4.75
N GLU A 128 -18.49 -4.35 3.53
CA GLU A 128 -17.71 -4.39 2.29
C GLU A 128 -17.96 -3.08 1.52
N PRO A 129 -17.03 -2.10 1.54
CA PRO A 129 -17.28 -0.79 0.96
C PRO A 129 -17.13 -0.80 -0.58
N THR A 130 -17.93 -1.57 -1.29
CA THR A 130 -17.79 -1.77 -2.74
C THR A 130 -18.71 -0.88 -3.57
N THR A 131 -19.55 -0.08 -2.94
CA THR A 131 -20.51 0.79 -3.63
C THR A 131 -19.85 2.08 -4.08
N PHE A 132 -20.44 2.73 -5.08
CA PHE A 132 -20.01 4.04 -5.55
C PHE A 132 -19.91 5.08 -4.42
N ARG A 133 -20.78 4.99 -3.40
CA ARG A 133 -20.81 5.92 -2.25
C ARG A 133 -19.62 5.74 -1.30
N ASP A 134 -18.95 4.60 -1.36
CA ASP A 134 -17.80 4.31 -0.50
C ASP A 134 -16.49 4.89 -1.06
N LEU A 135 -16.51 5.34 -2.32
CA LEU A 135 -15.32 5.83 -3.00
C LEU A 135 -14.99 7.26 -2.55
N PRO A 136 -13.69 7.56 -2.35
CA PRO A 136 -13.26 8.88 -1.93
C PRO A 136 -13.46 9.90 -3.06
N LYS A 137 -13.83 11.12 -2.68
CA LYS A 137 -13.77 12.28 -3.58
C LYS A 137 -12.32 12.65 -3.87
N ASP A 138 -12.08 13.35 -4.97
CA ASP A 138 -10.73 13.74 -5.37
C ASP A 138 -10.01 14.61 -4.36
N GLU A 139 -10.73 15.52 -3.71
CA GLU A 139 -10.16 16.41 -2.70
C GLU A 139 -9.69 15.66 -1.45
N ALA A 140 -10.07 14.38 -1.28
CA ALA A 140 -9.59 13.57 -0.18
C ALA A 140 -8.11 13.17 -0.36
N PHE A 141 -7.58 13.15 -1.59
CA PHE A 141 -6.19 12.80 -1.90
C PHE A 141 -5.24 13.98 -1.62
N THR A 142 -5.05 14.25 -0.34
CA THR A 142 -4.36 15.47 0.15
C THR A 142 -2.86 15.31 0.33
N GLU A 143 -2.38 14.07 0.45
CA GLU A 143 -0.96 13.78 0.72
C GLU A 143 -0.38 12.85 -0.35
N LYS A 144 0.91 13.01 -0.62
CA LYS A 144 1.69 12.08 -1.45
C LYS A 144 2.51 11.16 -0.56
N ILE A 145 2.63 9.89 -0.94
CA ILE A 145 3.49 8.91 -0.30
C ILE A 145 4.32 8.19 -1.36
N ALA A 146 5.61 8.05 -1.07
CA ALA A 146 6.53 7.28 -1.89
C ALA A 146 6.75 5.89 -1.28
N THR A 147 7.20 4.96 -2.10
CA THR A 147 7.63 3.63 -1.64
C THR A 147 8.98 3.68 -0.93
N GLU A 148 9.15 2.79 0.04
CA GLU A 148 10.43 2.41 0.64
C GLU A 148 11.15 1.40 -0.27
N ARG A 149 12.21 0.77 0.28
CA ARG A 149 12.92 -0.33 -0.38
C ARG A 149 11.93 -1.40 -0.84
N TYR A 150 12.27 -2.09 -1.93
CA TYR A 150 11.43 -3.16 -2.50
C TYR A 150 10.06 -2.72 -3.03
N GLY A 151 9.81 -1.41 -3.13
CA GLY A 151 8.53 -0.89 -3.64
C GLY A 151 7.39 -0.99 -2.63
N LEU A 152 7.71 -1.02 -1.33
CA LEU A 152 6.75 -1.06 -0.24
C LEU A 152 6.21 0.33 0.09
N VAL A 153 4.92 0.57 -0.06
CA VAL A 153 4.24 1.69 0.60
C VAL A 153 3.97 1.27 2.05
N ASN A 154 4.72 1.84 2.99
CA ASN A 154 4.63 1.49 4.41
C ASN A 154 3.68 2.45 5.15
N LEU A 155 2.42 2.06 5.24
CA LEU A 155 1.37 2.86 5.86
C LEU A 155 1.47 2.84 7.39
N THR A 156 1.97 1.76 7.99
CA THR A 156 2.25 1.74 9.43
C THR A 156 3.29 2.78 9.82
N ARG A 157 4.35 3.01 9.01
CA ARG A 157 5.32 4.08 9.32
C ARG A 157 4.66 5.45 9.38
N ARG A 158 3.56 5.66 8.66
CA ARG A 158 2.82 6.93 8.67
C ARG A 158 1.77 7.01 9.77
N PHE A 159 1.06 5.92 10.04
CA PHE A 159 -0.18 5.93 10.82
C PHE A 159 -0.18 5.04 12.07
N GLY A 160 0.92 4.32 12.32
CA GLY A 160 1.10 3.45 13.48
C GLY A 160 0.02 2.38 13.66
N SER A 161 -0.14 1.92 14.89
CA SER A 161 -1.21 1.01 15.29
C SER A 161 -2.59 1.68 15.32
N ALA A 162 -3.65 0.88 15.35
CA ALA A 162 -5.00 1.33 15.69
C ALA A 162 -5.78 0.23 16.42
N GLU A 163 -6.71 0.65 17.27
CA GLU A 163 -7.60 -0.26 18.01
C GLU A 163 -8.67 -0.88 17.11
N LYS A 164 -9.16 -0.11 16.12
CA LYS A 164 -10.16 -0.55 15.16
C LYS A 164 -9.54 -0.77 13.80
N ARG A 165 -10.15 -1.66 13.02
CA ARG A 165 -9.81 -1.87 11.62
C ARG A 165 -9.96 -0.56 10.86
N ARG A 166 -8.94 -0.22 10.07
CA ARG A 166 -8.92 0.99 9.25
C ARG A 166 -8.84 0.63 7.78
N ILE A 167 -9.28 1.56 6.93
CA ILE A 167 -9.04 1.57 5.49
C ILE A 167 -8.39 2.88 5.08
N ILE A 168 -7.61 2.82 4.01
CA ILE A 168 -7.08 4.00 3.32
C ILE A 168 -7.15 3.77 1.82
N TRP A 169 -7.24 4.87 1.08
CA TRP A 169 -7.21 4.86 -0.37
C TRP A 169 -5.88 5.42 -0.89
N LEU A 170 -5.35 4.79 -1.92
CA LEU A 170 -4.16 5.19 -2.66
C LEU A 170 -4.54 5.35 -4.13
N LYS A 171 -4.12 6.44 -4.77
CA LYS A 171 -4.44 6.75 -6.17
C LYS A 171 -3.19 7.16 -6.94
N THR A 172 -3.05 6.64 -8.14
CA THR A 172 -1.99 7.00 -9.11
C THR A 172 -2.57 7.04 -10.53
N ILE A 173 -1.90 7.76 -11.41
CA ILE A 173 -2.22 7.84 -12.83
C ILE A 173 -1.17 7.07 -13.62
N ILE A 174 -1.63 6.13 -14.45
CA ILE A 174 -0.80 5.39 -15.42
C ILE A 174 -1.12 5.94 -16.81
N THR A 175 -0.12 6.50 -17.49
CA THR A 175 -0.28 7.01 -18.85
C THR A 175 0.18 5.95 -19.85
N ALA A 176 -0.71 5.53 -20.74
CA ALA A 176 -0.42 4.59 -21.81
C ALA A 176 -0.39 5.28 -23.18
N GLN A 177 0.59 4.94 -24.01
CA GLN A 177 0.74 5.46 -25.38
C GLN A 177 -0.39 4.96 -26.30
N GLU A 178 -0.80 3.70 -26.10
CA GLU A 178 -1.84 2.99 -26.86
C GLU A 178 -2.65 2.11 -25.90
N PRO A 179 -3.85 1.65 -26.30
CA PRO A 179 -4.59 0.68 -25.49
C PRO A 179 -3.75 -0.59 -25.30
N THR A 180 -3.52 -0.99 -24.05
CA THR A 180 -2.63 -2.10 -23.71
C THR A 180 -3.14 -2.91 -22.52
N LEU A 181 -2.70 -4.17 -22.42
CA LEU A 181 -2.92 -5.02 -21.26
C LEU A 181 -1.67 -5.01 -20.39
N ALA A 182 -1.81 -4.56 -19.15
CA ALA A 182 -0.71 -4.58 -18.19
C ALA A 182 -1.05 -5.53 -17.04
N ASN A 183 -0.20 -6.53 -16.79
CA ASN A 183 -0.36 -7.40 -15.64
C ASN A 183 0.24 -6.72 -14.40
N LEU A 184 -0.58 -6.49 -13.39
CA LEU A 184 -0.22 -5.89 -12.11
C LEU A 184 -0.10 -6.99 -11.05
N GLN A 185 1.08 -7.11 -10.46
CA GLN A 185 1.38 -7.95 -9.31
C GLN A 185 1.23 -7.12 -8.02
N LEU A 186 0.59 -7.71 -7.00
CA LEU A 186 0.15 -7.02 -5.80
C LEU A 186 0.62 -7.73 -4.54
N GLY A 187 1.19 -6.95 -3.62
CA GLY A 187 1.37 -7.32 -2.23
C GLY A 187 0.54 -6.41 -1.35
N PHE A 188 -0.18 -6.98 -0.39
CA PHE A 188 -1.07 -6.20 0.47
C PHE A 188 -1.26 -6.89 1.82
N SER A 189 -1.46 -6.09 2.86
CA SER A 189 -1.94 -6.55 4.15
C SER A 189 -3.03 -5.60 4.63
N ASP A 190 -4.26 -6.04 4.87
CA ASP A 190 -4.79 -7.43 4.84
C ASP A 190 -5.82 -7.66 3.75
N GLU A 191 -6.57 -6.65 3.33
CA GLU A 191 -7.53 -6.78 2.22
C GLU A 191 -7.31 -5.66 1.22
N ILE A 192 -7.62 -5.96 -0.04
CA ILE A 192 -7.41 -5.05 -1.17
C ILE A 192 -8.66 -4.96 -2.04
N TRP A 193 -8.93 -3.75 -2.52
CA TRP A 193 -9.89 -3.49 -3.58
C TRP A 193 -9.25 -2.57 -4.60
N LEU A 194 -9.21 -3.00 -5.85
CA LEU A 194 -8.55 -2.35 -6.97
C LEU A 194 -9.58 -1.86 -7.96
N TYR A 195 -9.49 -0.58 -8.33
CA TYR A 195 -10.34 0.06 -9.30
C TYR A 195 -9.45 0.62 -10.42
N LEU A 196 -9.83 0.34 -11.66
CA LEU A 196 -9.23 0.94 -12.85
C LEU A 196 -10.29 1.76 -13.54
N ASN A 197 -10.06 3.07 -13.69
CA ASN A 197 -11.03 3.99 -14.27
C ASN A 197 -12.44 3.76 -13.68
N ASP A 198 -12.50 3.74 -12.34
CA ASP A 198 -13.73 3.64 -11.54
C ASP A 198 -14.46 2.30 -11.56
N GLN A 199 -13.90 1.33 -12.28
CA GLN A 199 -14.43 -0.03 -12.33
C GLN A 199 -13.59 -0.93 -11.44
N ILE A 200 -14.26 -1.70 -10.58
CA ILE A 200 -13.59 -2.70 -9.76
C ILE A 200 -12.99 -3.77 -10.69
N THR A 201 -11.71 -4.05 -10.53
CA THR A 201 -10.96 -5.02 -11.35
C THR A 201 -10.41 -6.17 -10.53
N TYR A 202 -10.21 -5.98 -9.22
CA TYR A 202 -9.69 -7.02 -8.34
C TYR A 202 -10.08 -6.74 -6.89
N THR A 203 -10.41 -7.80 -6.16
CA THR A 203 -10.69 -7.77 -4.72
C THR A 203 -10.15 -9.04 -4.10
N ASP A 204 -9.44 -8.94 -2.99
CA ASP A 204 -8.89 -10.12 -2.35
C ASP A 204 -8.51 -9.87 -0.88
N LYS A 205 -8.18 -10.95 -0.18
CA LYS A 205 -7.82 -11.01 1.23
C LYS A 205 -6.53 -11.78 1.42
N ASN A 206 -5.75 -11.33 2.40
CA ASN A 206 -4.49 -11.87 2.88
C ASN A 206 -4.48 -11.87 4.41
N ILE A 207 -5.60 -12.27 5.03
CA ILE A 207 -5.78 -12.17 6.48
C ILE A 207 -5.05 -13.33 7.17
N PHE A 208 -4.00 -13.01 7.93
CA PHE A 208 -3.17 -14.02 8.59
C PHE A 208 -3.91 -14.87 9.62
N ARG A 209 -4.77 -14.25 10.45
CA ARG A 209 -5.49 -14.94 11.54
C ARG A 209 -6.61 -15.86 11.04
N GLN A 210 -7.01 -15.69 9.78
CA GLN A 210 -8.03 -16.49 9.13
C GLN A 210 -7.34 -17.46 8.16
N ASN A 211 -8.01 -18.53 7.74
CA ASN A 211 -7.46 -19.45 6.74
C ASN A 211 -7.53 -18.84 5.32
N MET A 212 -7.11 -17.59 5.19
CA MET A 212 -7.16 -16.74 4.00
C MET A 212 -5.78 -16.17 3.65
N LYS A 213 -4.73 -16.79 4.19
CA LYS A 213 -3.35 -16.38 3.99
C LYS A 213 -2.95 -16.54 2.52
N ARG A 214 -2.35 -15.51 1.93
CA ARG A 214 -1.71 -15.60 0.63
C ARG A 214 -0.26 -16.02 0.78
N TYR A 215 0.31 -16.59 -0.27
CA TYR A 215 1.73 -16.90 -0.27
C TYR A 215 2.54 -15.59 -0.20
N PRO A 216 3.60 -15.50 0.62
CA PRO A 216 4.09 -16.53 1.55
C PRO A 216 3.48 -16.42 2.96
N ASP A 217 2.62 -17.39 3.33
CA ASP A 217 2.04 -17.55 4.68
C ASP A 217 1.53 -16.25 5.32
N GLY A 218 0.75 -15.48 4.56
CA GLY A 218 0.04 -14.28 5.00
C GLY A 218 0.89 -13.00 4.93
N ARG A 219 2.17 -13.10 4.58
CA ARG A 219 3.08 -11.96 4.55
C ARG A 219 2.99 -11.20 3.23
N ILE A 220 3.37 -9.92 3.26
CA ILE A 220 3.33 -9.09 2.06
C ILE A 220 4.35 -9.57 1.01
N SER A 221 3.87 -9.70 -0.22
CA SER A 221 4.69 -10.06 -1.38
C SER A 221 3.94 -9.68 -2.64
N VAL A 222 4.63 -9.28 -3.70
CA VAL A 222 4.01 -9.06 -5.02
C VAL A 222 3.30 -10.32 -5.57
N GLN A 223 3.51 -11.49 -4.95
CA GLN A 223 2.83 -12.74 -5.25
C GLN A 223 1.48 -12.91 -4.53
N ASN A 224 1.06 -11.97 -3.66
CA ASN A 224 -0.20 -12.11 -2.94
C ASN A 224 -1.41 -12.06 -3.89
N GLY A 225 -1.31 -11.26 -4.96
CA GLY A 225 -2.38 -11.06 -5.93
C GLY A 225 -1.87 -10.68 -7.32
N ASN A 226 -2.72 -10.87 -8.32
CA ASN A 226 -2.49 -10.39 -9.68
C ASN A 226 -3.79 -9.86 -10.29
N SER A 227 -3.68 -8.82 -11.12
CA SER A 227 -4.80 -8.27 -11.88
C SER A 227 -4.34 -7.82 -13.26
N ARG A 228 -5.15 -8.10 -14.29
CA ARG A 228 -4.88 -7.66 -15.66
C ARG A 228 -5.60 -6.34 -15.94
N LEU A 229 -4.84 -5.26 -15.96
CA LEU A 229 -5.33 -3.92 -16.24
C LEU A 229 -5.56 -3.73 -17.75
N LYS A 230 -6.78 -3.33 -18.13
CA LYS A 230 -7.13 -2.92 -19.49
C LYS A 230 -6.94 -1.42 -19.63
N LEU A 231 -5.72 -0.99 -19.92
CA LEU A 231 -5.39 0.43 -20.03
C LEU A 231 -5.93 0.99 -21.35
N LYS A 232 -6.62 2.13 -21.31
CA LYS A 232 -6.94 2.92 -22.50
C LYS A 232 -5.74 3.81 -22.86
N LYS A 233 -5.67 4.28 -24.11
CA LYS A 233 -4.74 5.34 -24.49
C LYS A 233 -4.93 6.59 -23.61
N GLY A 234 -3.84 7.19 -23.18
CA GLY A 234 -3.83 8.34 -22.29
C GLY A 234 -3.82 7.96 -20.81
N GLU A 235 -4.38 8.84 -19.97
CA GLU A 235 -4.40 8.68 -18.51
C GLU A 235 -5.40 7.58 -18.07
N ASN A 236 -4.92 6.70 -17.19
CA ASN A 236 -5.72 5.69 -16.50
C ASN A 236 -5.60 5.90 -15.00
N GLN A 237 -6.74 6.01 -14.31
CA GLN A 237 -6.78 6.11 -12.86
C GLN A 237 -6.71 4.72 -12.24
N LEU A 238 -5.65 4.45 -11.47
CA LEU A 238 -5.54 3.28 -10.62
C LEU A 238 -5.80 3.70 -9.18
N LEU A 239 -6.90 3.20 -8.61
CA LEU A 239 -7.33 3.47 -7.26
C LEU A 239 -7.32 2.16 -6.46
N ILE A 240 -6.64 2.16 -5.32
CA ILE A 240 -6.49 1.01 -4.44
C ILE A 240 -6.98 1.37 -3.05
N ARG A 241 -7.83 0.52 -2.48
CA ARG A 241 -8.09 0.52 -1.04
C ARG A 241 -7.31 -0.60 -0.39
N ILE A 242 -6.73 -0.31 0.78
CA ILE A 242 -6.19 -1.35 1.67
C ILE A 242 -6.77 -1.19 3.07
N SER A 243 -7.18 -2.30 3.68
CA SER A 243 -7.57 -2.35 5.10
C SER A 243 -6.47 -2.95 5.98
N ASN A 244 -6.41 -2.60 7.26
CA ASN A 244 -5.57 -3.31 8.22
C ASN A 244 -6.15 -3.24 9.65
N ASP A 245 -6.02 -4.36 10.36
CA ASP A 245 -6.25 -4.51 11.81
C ASP A 245 -5.23 -5.44 12.50
N PHE A 246 -4.20 -5.88 11.77
CA PHE A 246 -3.22 -6.85 12.25
C PHE A 246 -1.81 -6.49 11.80
N TYR A 247 -0.90 -6.26 12.75
CA TYR A 247 0.51 -5.94 12.50
C TYR A 247 0.75 -4.93 11.37
N GLY A 248 1.58 -5.25 10.36
CA GLY A 248 2.03 -4.30 9.36
C GLY A 248 0.93 -3.91 8.37
N TRP A 249 0.95 -2.66 7.92
CA TRP A 249 0.00 -2.11 6.96
C TRP A 249 0.75 -1.56 5.75
N GLY A 250 0.50 -2.12 4.56
CA GLY A 250 1.19 -1.66 3.37
C GLY A 250 0.69 -2.23 2.05
N LEU A 251 1.26 -1.67 0.98
CA LEU A 251 1.02 -2.03 -0.41
C LEU A 251 2.37 -2.27 -1.12
N MET A 252 2.41 -3.25 -2.00
CA MET A 252 3.38 -3.35 -3.08
C MET A 252 2.62 -3.50 -4.39
N ALA A 253 3.04 -2.76 -5.42
CA ALA A 253 2.41 -2.81 -6.73
C ALA A 253 3.50 -2.79 -7.80
N ARG A 254 3.52 -3.82 -8.65
CA ARG A 254 4.56 -4.03 -9.65
C ARG A 254 3.94 -4.48 -10.96
N LEU A 255 4.21 -3.78 -12.04
CA LEU A 255 3.83 -4.20 -13.38
C LEU A 255 4.84 -5.24 -13.88
N GLU A 256 4.37 -6.26 -14.60
CA GLU A 256 5.27 -7.29 -15.15
C GLU A 256 6.21 -6.74 -16.23
N ASN A 257 5.76 -5.71 -16.96
CA ASN A 257 6.56 -4.95 -17.91
C ASN A 257 6.03 -3.51 -18.02
N MET A 258 6.79 -2.66 -18.71
CA MET A 258 6.47 -1.24 -18.93
C MET A 258 6.07 -0.94 -20.38
N GLU A 259 5.68 -1.97 -21.15
CA GLU A 259 5.33 -1.82 -22.56
C GLU A 259 4.15 -0.86 -22.74
N ASN A 260 4.31 0.11 -23.63
CA ASN A 260 3.34 1.18 -23.90
C ASN A 260 3.01 2.09 -22.71
N ILE A 261 3.72 2.00 -21.58
CA ILE A 261 3.54 2.89 -20.43
C ILE A 261 4.59 4.00 -20.50
N THR A 262 4.14 5.25 -20.50
CA THR A 262 5.02 6.42 -20.67
C THR A 262 5.22 7.21 -19.39
N ALA A 263 4.29 7.13 -18.44
CA ALA A 263 4.41 7.79 -17.14
C ALA A 263 3.56 7.08 -16.07
N ILE A 264 4.03 7.16 -14.83
CA ILE A 264 3.29 6.77 -13.63
C ILE A 264 3.50 7.88 -12.59
N GLU A 265 2.42 8.58 -12.25
CA GLU A 265 2.48 9.79 -11.44
C GLU A 265 1.48 9.72 -10.27
N PRO A 266 1.82 10.30 -9.10
CA PRO A 266 0.85 10.41 -8.02
C PRO A 266 -0.32 11.26 -8.50
N TYR A 267 -1.54 10.91 -8.08
CA TYR A 267 -2.72 11.66 -8.49
C TYR A 267 -2.67 13.11 -7.98
N GLU A 268 -2.94 14.07 -8.85
CA GLU A 268 -3.08 15.48 -8.47
C GLU A 268 -4.48 15.96 -8.81
N VAL A 269 -5.13 16.62 -7.85
CA VAL A 269 -6.46 17.19 -8.05
C VAL A 269 -6.40 18.26 -9.14
N LYS A 270 -6.89 17.93 -10.33
CA LYS A 270 -7.02 18.88 -11.45
C LYS A 270 -8.33 19.65 -11.30
N LYS A 271 -8.30 20.77 -10.56
CA LYS A 271 -9.47 21.68 -10.51
C LYS A 271 -9.66 22.34 -11.88
N ARG A 272 -10.71 21.94 -12.60
CA ARG A 272 -11.15 22.63 -13.83
C ARG A 272 -12.29 23.57 -13.50
N ALA A 273 -12.15 24.83 -13.87
CA ALA A 273 -13.27 25.77 -13.79
C ALA A 273 -14.32 25.39 -14.83
N ILE A 274 -15.59 25.42 -14.45
CA ILE A 274 -16.70 25.29 -15.41
C ILE A 274 -16.83 26.63 -16.12
N GLU A 275 -16.37 26.69 -17.37
CA GLU A 275 -16.58 27.87 -18.21
C GLU A 275 -18.08 28.03 -18.50
N HIS A 276 -18.58 29.24 -18.27
CA HIS A 276 -19.99 29.60 -18.47
C HIS A 276 -20.98 28.71 -17.71
N ILE A 277 -20.75 28.47 -16.42
CA ILE A 277 -21.58 27.59 -15.59
C ILE A 277 -23.08 27.92 -15.65
N GLU A 278 -23.42 29.20 -15.85
CA GLU A 278 -24.78 29.70 -16.00
C GLU A 278 -25.59 28.99 -17.09
N ARG A 279 -24.94 28.43 -18.12
CA ARG A 279 -25.62 27.73 -19.22
C ARG A 279 -26.24 26.38 -18.84
N TYR A 280 -25.79 25.82 -17.72
CA TYR A 280 -26.25 24.52 -17.24
C TYR A 280 -27.27 24.63 -16.11
N LEU A 281 -27.51 25.83 -15.58
CA LEU A 281 -28.39 26.03 -14.44
C LEU A 281 -29.85 25.99 -14.88
N GLY A 282 -30.70 25.33 -14.07
CA GLY A 282 -32.14 25.27 -14.31
C GLY A 282 -32.73 23.88 -14.17
N THR A 283 -34.03 23.78 -14.45
CA THR A 283 -34.77 22.51 -14.39
C THR A 283 -35.02 21.99 -15.80
N TYR A 284 -34.56 20.77 -16.05
CA TYR A 284 -34.73 20.03 -17.29
C TYR A 284 -35.75 18.92 -17.06
N ALA A 285 -36.68 18.75 -17.99
CA ALA A 285 -37.67 17.68 -17.95
C ALA A 285 -37.54 16.84 -19.22
N ALA A 286 -37.49 15.52 -19.06
CA ALA A 286 -37.63 14.63 -20.20
C ALA A 286 -39.12 14.45 -20.52
N GLU A 287 -39.49 14.51 -21.81
CA GLU A 287 -40.85 14.21 -22.30
C GLU A 287 -41.13 12.69 -22.29
N ILE A 288 -40.93 12.06 -21.14
CA ILE A 288 -41.19 10.64 -20.87
C ILE A 288 -42.27 10.51 -19.80
N SER A 289 -43.01 9.40 -19.78
CA SER A 289 -44.03 9.13 -18.76
C SER A 289 -43.58 7.99 -17.84
N PRO A 290 -43.50 8.21 -16.51
CA PRO A 290 -43.77 9.46 -15.80
C PRO A 290 -42.69 10.52 -16.04
N ALA A 291 -43.09 11.80 -16.02
CA ALA A 291 -42.20 12.93 -16.24
C ALA A 291 -41.10 12.98 -15.16
N PHE A 292 -39.85 12.90 -15.59
CA PHE A 292 -38.69 12.98 -14.72
C PHE A 292 -38.04 14.34 -14.86
N LYS A 293 -37.84 15.04 -13.73
CA LYS A 293 -37.24 16.38 -13.67
C LYS A 293 -35.87 16.30 -13.02
N LEU A 294 -34.89 16.98 -13.61
CA LEU A 294 -33.54 17.18 -13.09
C LEU A 294 -33.31 18.68 -12.91
N THR A 295 -32.86 19.09 -11.74
CA THR A 295 -32.51 20.50 -11.49
C THR A 295 -31.01 20.60 -11.29
N PHE A 296 -30.37 21.55 -11.97
CA PHE A 296 -28.95 21.82 -11.84
C PHE A 296 -28.77 23.19 -11.17
N VAL A 297 -28.03 23.21 -10.06
CA VAL A 297 -27.76 24.41 -9.26
C VAL A 297 -26.26 24.61 -9.09
N GLN A 298 -25.83 25.84 -8.87
CA GLN A 298 -24.44 26.14 -8.53
C GLN A 298 -24.25 26.17 -7.02
N LYS A 299 -23.23 25.49 -6.51
CA LYS A 299 -22.79 25.58 -5.12
C LYS A 299 -21.27 25.48 -5.04
N ASP A 300 -20.62 26.42 -4.34
CA ASP A 300 -19.16 26.45 -4.16
C ASP A 300 -18.36 26.30 -5.47
N SER A 301 -18.83 26.97 -6.54
CA SER A 301 -18.29 26.87 -7.91
C SER A 301 -18.39 25.49 -8.58
N MET A 302 -19.17 24.58 -8.02
CA MET A 302 -19.52 23.29 -8.62
C MET A 302 -20.96 23.29 -9.17
N LEU A 303 -21.19 22.47 -10.18
CA LEU A 303 -22.52 22.17 -10.69
C LEU A 303 -23.08 20.97 -9.91
N ILE A 304 -24.25 21.14 -9.31
CA ILE A 304 -24.92 20.14 -8.48
C ILE A 304 -26.20 19.70 -9.17
N LEU A 305 -26.37 18.39 -9.35
CA LEU A 305 -27.60 17.76 -9.80
C LEU A 305 -28.51 17.45 -8.60
N GLU A 306 -29.72 17.99 -8.63
CA GLU A 306 -30.81 17.69 -7.70
C GLU A 306 -31.91 16.93 -8.44
N ALA A 307 -32.24 15.74 -7.97
CA ALA A 307 -33.29 14.91 -8.52
C ALA A 307 -34.32 14.54 -7.43
N PRO A 308 -35.63 14.44 -7.76
CA PRO A 308 -36.65 14.06 -6.79
C PRO A 308 -36.32 12.75 -6.09
N SER A 309 -36.34 12.75 -4.75
CA SER A 309 -36.07 11.57 -3.91
C SER A 309 -34.66 10.96 -4.08
N GLN A 310 -33.69 11.75 -4.56
CA GLN A 310 -32.27 11.38 -4.58
C GLN A 310 -31.42 12.43 -3.85
N GLU A 311 -30.25 12.02 -3.36
CA GLU A 311 -29.28 12.96 -2.81
C GLU A 311 -28.69 13.84 -3.91
N ASN A 312 -28.33 15.07 -3.54
CA ASN A 312 -27.66 16.00 -4.45
C ASN A 312 -26.29 15.45 -4.87
N VAL A 313 -26.00 15.47 -6.17
CA VAL A 313 -24.76 14.94 -6.74
C VAL A 313 -23.93 16.08 -7.34
N ALA A 314 -22.69 16.26 -6.86
CA ALA A 314 -21.75 17.17 -7.52
C ALA A 314 -21.24 16.56 -8.83
N LEU A 315 -21.11 17.39 -9.86
CA LEU A 315 -20.65 17.00 -11.19
C LEU A 315 -19.23 17.48 -11.45
N ASP A 316 -18.35 16.55 -11.82
CA ASP A 316 -16.96 16.86 -12.15
C ASP A 316 -16.85 17.29 -13.61
N TYR A 317 -16.31 18.49 -13.82
CA TYR A 317 -16.19 19.05 -15.16
C TYR A 317 -14.98 18.49 -15.91
N LEU A 318 -15.25 17.76 -16.98
CA LEU A 318 -14.22 17.15 -17.83
C LEU A 318 -13.78 18.07 -18.98
N GLY A 319 -14.33 19.28 -19.11
CA GLY A 319 -14.15 20.13 -20.28
C GLY A 319 -15.10 19.77 -21.43
N ASN A 320 -15.21 20.64 -22.44
CA ASN A 320 -16.00 20.39 -23.67
C ASN A 320 -17.45 19.97 -23.38
N ASP A 321 -18.13 20.66 -22.46
CA ASP A 321 -19.51 20.34 -22.08
C ASP A 321 -19.73 18.94 -21.49
N LEU A 322 -18.65 18.23 -21.15
CA LEU A 322 -18.72 16.91 -20.55
C LEU A 322 -18.62 17.02 -19.03
N PHE A 323 -19.60 16.40 -18.38
CA PHE A 323 -19.66 16.26 -16.94
C PHE A 323 -19.63 14.78 -16.61
N LYS A 324 -18.82 14.45 -15.61
CA LYS A 324 -18.81 13.12 -15.03
C LYS A 324 -19.76 13.13 -13.84
N MET A 325 -20.75 12.25 -13.89
CA MET A 325 -21.61 11.98 -12.75
C MET A 325 -20.99 10.84 -11.97
N GLY A 326 -20.17 11.24 -10.99
CA GLY A 326 -19.46 10.35 -10.09
C GLY A 326 -18.00 10.08 -10.45
N LEU A 327 -17.21 9.89 -9.38
CA LEU A 327 -15.75 9.86 -9.27
C LEU A 327 -15.05 11.00 -10.00
N GLY A 328 -14.20 11.70 -9.27
CA GLY A 328 -13.07 12.34 -9.90
C GLY A 328 -11.98 11.34 -10.29
#